data_AF-A0A387BRH6-F1
#
_entry.id   AF-A0A387BRH6-F1
#
_cell.length_a   1.000
_cell.length_b   1.000
_cell.length_c   1.000
_cell.angle_alpha   90.00
_cell.angle_beta   90.00
_cell.angle_gamma   90.00
#
_symmetry.space_group_name_H-M   'P 1'
#
loop_
_entity.id
_entity.type
_entity.pdbx_description
1 polymer ?
#
loop_
_entity_poly.entity_id
_entity_poly.type
_entity_poly.pdbx_seq_one_letter_code
_entity_poly.pdbx_strand_id
1 'polypeptide(L)'
;MAQGARSLPELISELPQLFMALVRAELNQLKAELAAKGKVAAIGIALFFGALLLLLLFVPVLIAAAILAFCLIVPPWAAALIVAGILLVLIAGLAIAGIMFFRRIGSATPKQTIGSVKTDVDAVKGVGDYDF
;
A
#
# COMPACT_ATOMS: atom_id res chain seq x y z
N MET A 1 -28.74 6.63 54.81
CA MET A 1 -29.68 5.75 54.10
C MET A 1 -28.85 4.70 53.37
N ALA A 2 -28.92 3.44 53.81
CA ALA A 2 -28.08 2.36 53.29
C ALA A 2 -28.48 2.07 51.84
N GLN A 3 -27.57 2.36 50.91
CA GLN A 3 -27.70 1.91 49.52
C GLN A 3 -27.57 0.39 49.54
N GLY A 4 -28.65 -0.32 49.20
CA GLY A 4 -28.69 -1.77 49.16
C GLY A 4 -27.52 -2.29 48.32
N ALA A 5 -26.75 -3.21 48.89
CA ALA A 5 -25.73 -3.93 48.16
C ALA A 5 -26.37 -4.50 46.88
N ARG A 6 -25.88 -4.06 45.72
CA ARG A 6 -26.39 -4.54 44.42
C ARG A 6 -26.37 -6.06 44.44
N SER A 7 -27.51 -6.66 44.15
CA SER A 7 -27.63 -8.11 44.21
C SER A 7 -26.82 -8.74 43.07
N LEU A 8 -26.17 -9.88 43.29
CA LEU A 8 -25.41 -10.60 42.26
C LEU A 8 -26.21 -10.84 40.95
N PRO A 9 -27.52 -11.13 40.97
CA PRO A 9 -28.33 -11.25 39.75
C PRO A 9 -28.38 -9.94 38.94
N GLU A 10 -28.35 -8.79 39.63
CA GLU A 10 -28.46 -7.46 39.05
C GLU A 10 -27.16 -7.06 38.33
N LEU A 11 -26.00 -7.37 38.93
CA LEU A 11 -24.68 -7.23 38.29
C LEU A 11 -24.54 -8.13 37.04
N ILE A 12 -25.04 -9.36 37.09
CA ILE A 12 -25.02 -10.28 35.94
C ILE A 12 -25.93 -9.76 34.82
N SER A 13 -27.04 -9.11 35.15
CA SER A 13 -27.94 -8.50 34.16
C SER A 13 -27.34 -7.26 33.46
N GLU A 14 -26.39 -6.57 34.10
CA GLU A 14 -25.74 -5.35 33.58
C GLU A 14 -24.46 -5.62 32.78
N LEU A 15 -23.82 -6.79 32.93
CA LEU A 15 -22.61 -7.19 32.18
C LEU A 15 -22.70 -6.99 30.66
N PRO A 16 -23.81 -7.35 29.97
CA PRO A 16 -23.95 -7.11 28.53
C PRO A 16 -23.90 -5.63 28.17
N GLN A 17 -24.44 -4.76 29.04
CA GLN A 17 -24.45 -3.31 28.82
C GLN A 17 -23.03 -2.73 28.99
N LEU A 18 -22.30 -3.17 30.01
CA LEU A 18 -20.90 -2.78 30.24
C LEU A 18 -19.99 -3.24 29.10
N PHE A 19 -20.17 -4.48 28.61
CA PHE A 19 -19.44 -5.00 27.47
C PHE A 19 -19.73 -4.18 26.20
N MET A 20 -21.01 -3.90 25.92
CA MET A 20 -21.39 -3.05 24.78
C MET A 20 -20.84 -1.61 24.91
N ALA A 21 -20.80 -1.06 26.12
CA ALA A 21 -20.21 0.26 26.37
C ALA A 21 -18.69 0.26 26.11
N LEU A 22 -17.98 -0.79 26.53
CA LEU A 22 -16.55 -0.95 26.29
C LEU A 22 -16.24 -1.07 24.79
N VAL A 23 -16.94 -1.98 24.09
CA VAL A 23 -16.78 -2.15 22.63
C VAL A 23 -17.03 -0.82 21.91
N ARG A 24 -18.05 -0.05 22.32
CA ARG A 24 -18.36 1.25 21.72
C ARG A 24 -17.26 2.28 22.00
N ALA A 25 -16.67 2.28 23.19
CA ALA A 25 -15.55 3.15 23.54
C ALA A 25 -14.31 2.84 22.69
N GLU A 26 -13.97 1.56 22.55
CA GLU A 26 -12.80 1.09 21.81
C GLU A 26 -12.96 1.36 20.31
N LEU A 27 -14.17 1.18 19.75
CA LEU A 27 -14.49 1.60 18.38
C LEU A 27 -14.36 3.12 18.18
N ASN A 28 -14.77 3.93 19.16
CA ASN A 28 -14.64 5.39 19.07
C ASN A 28 -13.18 5.84 19.16
N GLN A 29 -12.39 5.19 20.02
CA GLN A 29 -10.95 5.43 20.11
C GLN A 29 -10.23 5.04 18.81
N LEU A 30 -10.53 3.85 18.27
CA LEU A 30 -9.99 3.40 16.99
C LEU A 30 -10.37 4.36 15.85
N LYS A 31 -11.61 4.85 15.80
CA LYS A 31 -12.03 5.86 14.82
C LYS A 31 -11.23 7.16 14.95
N ALA A 32 -11.00 7.64 16.17
CA ALA A 32 -10.21 8.84 16.40
C ALA A 32 -8.75 8.65 15.97
N GLU A 33 -8.15 7.50 16.27
CA GLU A 33 -6.79 7.17 15.85
C GLU A 33 -6.67 7.01 14.33
N LEU A 34 -7.62 6.30 13.70
CA LEU A 34 -7.69 6.17 12.24
C LEU A 34 -7.89 7.53 11.55
N ALA A 35 -8.71 8.42 12.12
CA ALA A 35 -8.89 9.76 11.58
C ALA A 35 -7.61 10.60 11.71
N ALA A 36 -6.89 10.51 12.84
CA ALA A 36 -5.64 11.21 13.05
C ALA A 36 -4.53 10.69 12.11
N LYS A 37 -4.34 9.37 12.04
CA LYS A 37 -3.37 8.74 11.14
C LYS A 37 -3.75 8.92 9.67
N GLY A 38 -5.05 8.85 9.36
CA GLY A 38 -5.60 9.01 8.02
C GLY A 38 -5.35 10.40 7.44
N LYS A 39 -5.43 11.47 8.23
CA LYS A 39 -5.12 12.84 7.76
C LYS A 39 -3.66 12.97 7.32
N VAL A 40 -2.72 12.49 8.13
CA VAL A 40 -1.28 12.55 7.81
C VAL A 40 -0.98 11.69 6.58
N ALA A 41 -1.53 10.47 6.52
CA ALA A 41 -1.41 9.61 5.35
C ALA A 41 -2.00 10.26 4.09
N ALA A 42 -3.16 10.92 4.19
CA ALA A 42 -3.80 11.61 3.06
C ALA A 42 -2.95 12.77 2.53
N ILE A 43 -2.36 13.58 3.41
CA ILE A 43 -1.45 14.66 3.02
C ILE A 43 -0.19 14.08 2.35
N GLY A 44 0.38 13.01 2.92
CA GLY A 44 1.54 12.33 2.33
C GLY A 44 1.24 11.79 0.93
N ILE A 45 0.09 11.13 0.75
CA ILE A 45 -0.39 10.65 -0.55
C ILE A 45 -0.57 11.84 -1.50
N ALA A 46 -1.24 12.91 -1.09
CA ALA A 46 -1.47 14.08 -1.93
C ALA A 46 -0.16 14.74 -2.39
N LEU A 47 0.83 14.90 -1.48
CA LEU A 47 2.16 15.42 -1.82
C LEU A 47 2.89 14.51 -2.81
N PHE A 48 2.83 13.19 -2.59
CA PHE A 48 3.45 12.22 -3.50
C PHE A 48 2.83 12.25 -4.90
N PHE A 49 1.50 12.26 -4.99
CA PHE A 49 0.79 12.41 -6.27
C PHE A 49 1.11 13.76 -6.92
N GLY A 50 1.17 14.85 -6.16
CA GLY A 50 1.56 16.17 -6.65
C GLY A 50 2.98 16.17 -7.23
N ALA A 51 3.94 15.56 -6.54
CA ALA A 51 5.30 15.39 -7.03
C ALA A 51 5.34 14.54 -8.31
N LEU A 52 4.57 13.45 -8.38
CA LEU A 52 4.51 12.58 -9.56
C LEU A 52 3.92 13.31 -10.78
N LEU A 53 2.89 14.14 -10.57
CA LEU A 53 2.33 15.00 -11.63
C LEU A 53 3.33 16.04 -12.12
N LEU A 54 4.05 16.71 -11.21
CA LEU A 54 5.10 17.66 -11.61
C LEU A 54 6.23 16.96 -12.36
N LEU A 55 6.64 15.77 -11.92
CA LEU A 55 7.64 14.97 -12.63
C LEU A 55 7.15 14.58 -14.03
N LEU A 56 5.87 14.20 -14.16
CA LEU A 56 5.25 13.90 -15.45
C LEU A 56 5.27 15.10 -16.40
N LEU A 57 5.10 16.32 -15.90
CA LEU A 57 5.20 17.55 -16.69
C LEU A 57 6.65 17.97 -16.97
N PHE A 58 7.57 17.66 -16.06
CA PHE A 58 8.98 18.01 -16.18
C PHE A 58 9.71 17.18 -17.25
N VAL A 59 9.41 15.89 -17.36
CA VAL A 59 10.01 14.99 -18.36
C VAL A 59 9.85 15.49 -19.81
N PRO A 60 8.67 15.85 -20.32
CA PRO A 60 8.53 16.35 -21.69
C PRO A 60 9.27 17.67 -21.93
N VAL A 61 9.43 18.51 -20.90
CA VAL A 61 10.25 19.74 -21.00
C VAL A 61 11.72 19.38 -21.24
N LEU A 62 12.27 18.40 -20.51
CA LEU A 62 13.64 17.93 -20.75
C LEU A 62 13.80 17.28 -22.12
N ILE A 63 12.81 16.50 -22.57
CA ILE A 63 12.83 15.90 -23.91
C ILE A 63 12.85 16.99 -24.97
N ALA A 64 12.00 18.01 -24.85
CA ALA A 64 11.98 19.15 -25.77
C ALA A 64 13.32 19.89 -25.77
N ALA A 65 13.90 20.16 -24.59
CA ALA A 65 15.21 20.80 -24.48
C ALA A 65 16.33 19.97 -25.16
N ALA A 66 16.32 18.65 -24.99
CA ALA A 66 17.26 17.76 -25.66
C ALA A 66 17.11 17.81 -27.18
N ILE A 67 15.88 17.74 -27.69
CA ILE A 67 15.63 17.86 -29.15
C ILE A 67 16.13 19.21 -29.68
N LEU A 68 15.82 20.30 -29.00
CA LEU A 68 16.28 21.64 -29.39
C LEU A 68 17.81 21.77 -29.37
N ALA A 69 18.48 21.15 -28.40
CA ALA A 69 19.94 21.11 -28.36
C ALA A 69 20.52 20.34 -29.57
N PHE A 70 19.94 19.20 -29.94
CA PHE A 70 20.36 18.45 -31.13
C PHE A 70 20.04 19.17 -32.45
N CYS A 71 18.96 19.96 -32.51
CA CYS A 71 18.65 20.79 -33.67
C CYS A 71 19.77 21.78 -34.04
N LEU A 72 20.69 22.09 -33.11
CA LEU A 72 21.84 22.94 -33.41
C LEU A 72 22.86 22.28 -34.36
N ILE A 73 22.84 20.95 -34.47
CA ILE A 73 23.81 20.17 -35.24
C ILE A 73 23.18 19.26 -36.31
N VAL A 74 21.89 18.93 -36.20
CA VAL A 74 21.16 18.08 -37.17
C VAL A 74 19.76 18.64 -37.47
N PRO A 75 19.10 18.24 -38.59
CA PRO A 75 17.72 18.66 -38.87
C PRO A 75 16.72 18.24 -37.77
N PRO A 76 15.61 18.98 -37.58
CA PRO A 76 14.67 18.74 -36.48
C PRO A 76 14.08 17.33 -36.42
N TRP A 77 13.77 16.75 -37.57
CA TRP A 77 13.23 15.39 -37.65
C TRP A 77 14.26 14.34 -37.17
N ALA A 78 15.55 14.55 -37.49
CA ALA A 78 16.62 13.65 -37.09
C ALA A 78 16.92 13.79 -35.59
N ALA A 79 16.93 15.02 -35.07
CA ALA A 79 17.06 15.28 -33.63
C ALA A 79 15.99 14.55 -32.82
N ALA A 80 14.72 14.64 -33.24
CA ALA A 80 13.62 13.95 -32.58
C ALA A 80 13.78 12.43 -32.59
N LEU A 81 14.20 11.83 -33.71
CA LEU A 81 14.44 10.40 -33.81
C LEU A 81 15.61 9.92 -32.96
N ILE A 82 16.70 10.70 -32.87
CA ILE A 82 17.85 10.37 -32.02
C ILE A 82 17.45 10.35 -30.55
N VAL A 83 16.76 11.40 -30.08
CA VAL A 83 16.30 11.49 -28.68
C VAL A 83 15.30 10.36 -28.38
N ALA A 84 14.37 10.08 -29.30
CA ALA A 84 13.43 8.96 -29.15
C ALA A 84 14.15 7.60 -29.06
N GLY A 85 15.17 7.37 -29.89
CA GLY A 85 15.99 6.17 -29.85
C GLY A 85 16.72 6.00 -28.53
N ILE A 86 17.34 7.07 -28.01
CA ILE A 86 18.02 7.06 -26.70
C ILE A 86 17.02 6.71 -25.59
N LEU A 87 15.84 7.35 -25.58
CA LEU A 87 14.79 7.06 -24.59
C LEU A 87 14.30 5.61 -24.67
N LEU A 88 14.14 5.06 -25.88
CA LEU A 88 13.71 3.68 -26.06
C LEU A 88 14.71 2.68 -25.44
N VAL A 89 16.02 2.91 -25.63
CA VAL A 89 17.06 2.08 -25.00
C VAL A 89 17.01 2.19 -23.47
N LEU A 90 16.85 3.40 -22.93
CA LEU A 90 16.73 3.60 -21.48
C LEU A 90 15.48 2.91 -20.91
N ILE A 91 14.33 3.03 -21.58
CA ILE A 91 13.06 2.38 -21.19
C ILE A 91 13.24 0.85 -21.20
N ALA A 92 13.83 0.29 -22.25
CA ALA A 92 14.09 -1.15 -22.34
C ALA A 92 14.98 -1.63 -21.19
N GLY A 93 16.07 -0.90 -20.90
CA GLY A 93 16.97 -1.19 -19.79
C GLY A 93 16.27 -1.16 -18.42
N LEU A 94 15.49 -0.11 -18.15
CA LEU A 94 14.71 0.03 -16.92
C LEU A 94 13.64 -1.05 -16.78
N ALA A 95 12.93 -1.38 -17.87
CA ALA A 95 11.91 -2.43 -17.86
C ALA A 95 12.53 -3.80 -17.54
N ILE A 96 13.66 -4.14 -18.17
CA ILE A 96 14.38 -5.38 -17.90
C ILE A 96 14.87 -5.41 -16.45
N ALA A 97 15.48 -4.32 -15.97
CA ALA A 97 15.95 -4.21 -14.59
C ALA A 97 14.80 -4.36 -13.58
N GLY A 98 13.66 -3.71 -13.85
CA GLY A 98 12.45 -3.83 -13.04
C GLY A 98 11.93 -5.28 -12.99
N ILE A 99 11.82 -5.94 -14.14
CA ILE A 99 11.42 -7.35 -14.22
C ILE A 99 12.40 -8.23 -13.42
N MET A 100 13.70 -8.01 -13.56
CA MET A 100 14.72 -8.76 -12.84
C MET A 100 14.64 -8.55 -11.32
N PHE A 101 14.40 -7.31 -10.90
CA PHE A 101 14.21 -6.95 -9.50
C PHE A 101 12.96 -7.62 -8.90
N PHE A 102 11.82 -7.56 -9.60
CA PHE A 102 10.60 -8.24 -9.16
C PHE A 102 10.74 -9.77 -9.13
N ARG A 103 11.48 -10.37 -10.07
CA ARG A 103 11.75 -11.82 -10.05
C ARG A 103 12.60 -12.23 -8.84
N ARG A 104 13.57 -11.41 -8.43
CA ARG A 104 14.34 -11.64 -7.19
C ARG A 104 13.45 -11.55 -5.95
N ILE A 105 12.55 -10.56 -5.88
CA ILE A 105 11.58 -10.44 -4.78
C ILE A 105 10.60 -11.61 -4.77
N GLY A 106 10.09 -12.03 -5.94
CA GLY A 106 9.19 -13.18 -6.05
C GLY A 106 9.84 -14.50 -5.62
N SER A 107 11.14 -14.67 -5.84
CA SER A 107 11.90 -15.82 -5.32
C SER A 107 12.15 -15.77 -3.80
N ALA A 108 11.95 -14.61 -3.17
CA ALA A 108 11.99 -14.41 -1.73
C ALA A 108 10.60 -14.45 -1.08
N THR A 109 9.57 -14.91 -1.79
CA THR A 109 8.31 -15.29 -1.15
C THR A 109 8.57 -16.53 -0.30
N PRO A 110 8.42 -16.49 1.04
CA PRO A 110 8.68 -17.65 1.87
C PRO A 110 7.68 -18.74 1.46
N LYS A 111 8.15 -19.80 0.81
CA LYS A 111 7.31 -20.95 0.44
C LYS A 111 6.57 -21.52 1.67
N GLN A 112 7.14 -21.34 2.86
CA GLN A 112 6.55 -21.72 4.15
C GLN A 112 5.27 -20.92 4.49
N THR A 113 5.18 -19.63 4.16
CA THR A 113 4.01 -18.80 4.50
C THR A 113 2.79 -19.12 3.62
N ILE A 114 3.00 -19.53 2.37
CA ILE A 114 1.88 -19.99 1.51
C ILE A 114 1.40 -21.38 1.97
N GLY A 115 2.31 -22.23 2.46
CA GLY A 115 1.99 -23.52 3.06
C GLY A 115 1.15 -23.37 4.34
N SER A 116 1.60 -22.53 5.28
CA SER A 116 0.89 -22.32 6.55
C SER A 116 -0.50 -21.72 6.36
N VAL A 117 -0.68 -20.77 5.42
CA VAL A 117 -2.01 -20.19 5.14
C VAL A 117 -2.96 -21.22 4.50
N LYS A 118 -2.45 -22.15 3.68
CA LYS A 118 -3.26 -23.26 3.18
C LYS A 118 -3.65 -24.21 4.30
N THR A 119 -2.71 -24.60 5.15
CA THR A 119 -2.97 -25.45 6.33
C THR A 119 -3.95 -24.79 7.29
N ASP A 120 -3.85 -23.47 7.53
CA ASP A 120 -4.77 -22.72 8.37
C ASP A 120 -6.17 -22.65 7.75
N VAL A 121 -6.27 -22.48 6.43
CA VAL A 121 -7.56 -22.50 5.71
C VAL A 121 -8.18 -23.91 5.70
N ASP A 122 -7.37 -24.95 5.56
CA ASP A 122 -7.82 -26.35 5.58
C ASP A 122 -8.21 -26.78 7.01
N ALA A 123 -7.56 -26.24 8.04
CA ALA A 123 -7.95 -26.41 9.44
C ALA A 123 -9.28 -25.71 9.75
N VAL A 124 -9.50 -24.49 9.25
CA VAL A 124 -10.79 -23.79 9.39
C VAL A 124 -11.90 -24.47 8.58
N LYS A 125 -11.55 -25.13 7.47
CA LYS A 125 -12.49 -25.92 6.65
C LYS A 125 -12.67 -27.37 7.13
N GLY A 126 -11.89 -27.82 8.12
CA GLY A 126 -11.98 -29.16 8.69
C GLY A 126 -11.48 -30.30 7.79
N VAL A 127 -10.57 -30.02 6.86
CA VAL A 127 -10.03 -31.00 5.88
C VAL A 127 -8.54 -31.32 6.15
N GLY A 128 -7.99 -30.86 7.28
CA GLY A 128 -6.59 -31.14 7.67
C GLY A 128 -6.39 -32.60 8.10
N ASP A 129 -5.29 -33.22 7.64
CA ASP A 129 -4.86 -34.54 8.07
C ASP A 129 -4.19 -34.42 9.45
N TYR A 130 -4.69 -35.17 10.45
CA TYR A 130 -4.18 -35.16 11.82
C TYR A 130 -3.36 -36.44 12.04
N ASP A 131 -2.04 -36.36 11.88
CA ASP A 131 -1.15 -37.38 12.43
C ASP A 131 -0.94 -37.09 13.92
N PHE A 132 -1.40 -38.00 14.77
CA PHE A 132 -1.17 -38.01 16.22
C PHE A 132 0.13 -38.73 16.57
#